data_AF-A0A9D8R4R2-F1
#
_entry.id   AF-A0A9D8R4R2-F1
#
_cell.length_a   1.000
_cell.length_b   1.000
_cell.length_c   1.000
_cell.angle_alpha   90.00
_cell.angle_beta   90.00
_cell.angle_gamma   90.00
#
_symmetry.space_group_name_H-M   'P 1'
#
loop_
_entity.id
_entity.type
_entity.pdbx_description
1 polymer ?
#
loop_
_entity_poly.entity_id
_entity_poly.type
_entity_poly.pdbx_seq_one_letter_code
_entity_poly.pdbx_strand_id
1 'polypeptide(L)'
;MDLITPGFGLLFWMLIGFGILYFILRKFAWPVIVKAINSREQRIEEQLNAAAKAREEMKALKSEHEALLQKAKEERDVILSEARKLSEKMYDDAKEKASREAQNLINEAKQTIHFEKMKALTDIKNEIAQMSIEIAEKILSEELSDKNKQEALVAKWMKDVSIN
;
A
#
# COMPACT_ATOMS: atom_id res chain seq x y z
N MET A 1 -86.92 -44.81 -63.74
CA MET A 1 -86.05 -44.22 -62.69
C MET A 1 -84.66 -44.79 -62.88
N ASP A 2 -83.97 -44.45 -63.97
CA ASP A 2 -82.64 -45.03 -64.32
C ASP A 2 -81.58 -43.93 -64.58
N LEU A 3 -81.82 -42.71 -64.09
CA LEU A 3 -80.96 -41.55 -64.38
C LEU A 3 -80.06 -41.12 -63.21
N ILE A 4 -80.03 -41.88 -62.10
CA ILE A 4 -79.31 -41.49 -60.87
C ILE A 4 -78.29 -42.56 -60.42
N THR A 5 -78.23 -43.73 -61.04
CA THR A 5 -77.16 -44.69 -60.79
C THR A 5 -76.02 -44.43 -61.77
N PRO A 6 -74.84 -43.95 -61.32
CA PRO A 6 -73.69 -43.84 -62.21
C PRO A 6 -73.39 -45.23 -62.79
N GLY A 7 -73.24 -45.31 -64.10
CA GLY A 7 -72.93 -46.57 -64.77
C GLY A 7 -71.68 -47.21 -64.17
N PHE A 8 -71.68 -48.53 -63.99
CA PHE A 8 -70.58 -49.29 -63.36
C PHE A 8 -69.19 -48.95 -63.91
N GLY A 9 -69.07 -48.62 -65.20
CA GLY A 9 -67.82 -48.20 -65.83
C GLY A 9 -67.27 -46.86 -65.31
N LEU A 10 -68.13 -45.88 -65.00
CA LEU A 10 -67.72 -44.59 -64.46
C LEU A 10 -67.21 -44.72 -63.02
N LEU A 11 -67.91 -45.53 -62.21
CA LEU A 11 -67.47 -45.86 -60.85
C LEU A 11 -66.11 -46.59 -60.85
N PHE A 12 -65.88 -47.50 -61.79
CA PHE A 12 -64.60 -48.21 -61.93
C PHE A 12 -63.42 -47.27 -62.24
N TRP A 13 -63.56 -46.40 -63.24
CA TRP A 13 -62.52 -45.42 -63.59
C TRP A 13 -62.31 -44.36 -62.50
N MET A 14 -63.37 -43.95 -61.80
CA MET A 14 -63.28 -43.04 -60.65
C MET A 14 -62.49 -43.69 -59.49
N LEU A 15 -62.74 -44.97 -59.20
CA LEU A 15 -62.03 -45.71 -58.16
C LEU A 15 -60.54 -45.85 -58.50
N ILE A 16 -60.21 -46.10 -59.77
CA ILE A 16 -58.81 -46.15 -60.25
C ILE A 16 -58.15 -44.78 -60.11
N GLY A 17 -58.79 -43.71 -60.58
CA GLY A 17 -58.27 -42.35 -60.47
C GLY A 17 -58.05 -41.92 -59.01
N PHE A 18 -59.03 -42.22 -58.14
CA PHE A 18 -58.91 -41.99 -56.70
C PHE A 18 -57.81 -42.85 -56.08
N GLY A 19 -57.68 -44.11 -56.46
CA GLY A 19 -56.64 -45.03 -55.98
C GLY A 19 -55.23 -44.54 -56.33
N ILE A 20 -55.02 -44.09 -57.58
CA ILE A 20 -53.75 -43.50 -58.03
C ILE A 20 -53.44 -42.22 -57.23
N LEU A 21 -54.41 -41.32 -57.09
CA LEU A 21 -54.25 -40.08 -56.31
C LEU A 21 -53.94 -40.38 -54.84
N TYR A 22 -54.65 -41.32 -54.22
CA TYR A 22 -54.41 -41.75 -52.86
C TYR A 22 -52.99 -42.32 -52.69
N PHE A 23 -52.52 -43.12 -53.65
CA PHE A 23 -51.16 -43.69 -53.59
C PHE A 23 -50.09 -42.61 -53.71
N ILE A 24 -50.30 -41.62 -54.58
CA ILE A 24 -49.41 -40.46 -54.74
C ILE A 24 -49.40 -39.65 -53.44
N LEU A 25 -50.57 -39.28 -52.90
CA LEU A 25 -50.67 -38.51 -51.66
C LEU A 25 -50.06 -39.26 -50.47
N ARG A 26 -50.34 -40.56 -50.34
CA ARG A 26 -49.76 -41.40 -49.28
C ARG A 26 -48.24 -41.47 -49.39
N LYS A 27 -47.68 -41.58 -50.60
CA LYS A 27 -46.23 -41.68 -50.80
C LYS A 27 -45.52 -40.34 -50.66
N PHE A 28 -46.12 -39.23 -51.08
CA PHE A 28 -45.46 -37.92 -51.16
C PHE A 28 -45.88 -36.92 -50.07
N ALA A 29 -47.17 -36.81 -49.74
CA ALA A 29 -47.64 -35.81 -48.78
C ALA A 29 -47.41 -36.24 -47.32
N TRP A 30 -47.67 -37.51 -47.00
CA TRP A 30 -47.48 -38.04 -45.64
C TRP A 30 -46.06 -37.86 -45.08
N PRO A 31 -44.97 -38.22 -45.79
CA PRO A 31 -43.62 -38.05 -45.25
C PRO A 31 -43.26 -36.56 -45.04
N VAL A 32 -43.75 -35.65 -45.88
CA VAL A 32 -43.49 -34.20 -45.72
C VAL A 32 -44.16 -33.66 -44.47
N ILE A 33 -45.41 -34.04 -44.19
CA ILE A 33 -46.15 -33.60 -43.00
C ILE A 33 -45.47 -34.11 -41.73
N VAL A 34 -45.14 -35.40 -41.67
CA VAL A 34 -44.47 -35.99 -40.50
C VAL A 34 -43.10 -35.35 -40.29
N LYS A 35 -42.33 -35.12 -41.36
CA LYS A 35 -41.02 -34.45 -41.27
C LYS A 35 -41.15 -33.02 -40.72
N ALA A 36 -42.17 -32.27 -41.14
CA ALA A 36 -42.40 -30.92 -40.66
C ALA A 36 -42.76 -30.88 -39.17
N ILE A 37 -43.58 -31.83 -38.70
CA ILE A 37 -43.94 -31.97 -37.28
C ILE A 37 -42.71 -32.35 -36.45
N ASN A 38 -41.98 -33.39 -36.85
CA ASN A 38 -40.78 -33.83 -36.13
C ASN A 38 -39.69 -32.75 -36.09
N SER A 39 -39.49 -32.00 -37.18
CA SER A 39 -38.55 -30.89 -37.21
C SER A 39 -38.96 -29.76 -36.25
N ARG A 40 -40.26 -29.49 -36.12
CA ARG A 40 -40.77 -28.51 -35.16
C ARG A 40 -40.58 -29.00 -33.72
N GLU A 41 -40.87 -30.27 -33.45
CA GLU A 41 -40.66 -30.89 -32.14
C GLU A 41 -39.20 -30.83 -31.72
N GLN A 42 -38.28 -31.28 -32.59
CA GLN A 42 -36.83 -31.21 -32.36
C GLN A 42 -36.36 -29.78 -32.11
N ARG A 43 -36.82 -28.80 -32.91
CA ARG A 43 -36.46 -27.39 -32.69
C ARG A 43 -36.94 -26.85 -31.35
N ILE A 44 -38.12 -27.27 -30.88
CA ILE A 44 -38.66 -26.84 -29.57
C ILE A 44 -37.83 -27.47 -28.46
N GLU A 45 -37.54 -28.77 -28.56
CA GLU A 45 -36.70 -29.48 -27.59
C GLU A 45 -35.30 -28.87 -27.51
N GLU A 46 -34.65 -28.61 -28.65
CA GLU A 46 -33.35 -27.94 -28.71
C GLU A 46 -33.38 -26.55 -28.06
N GLN A 47 -34.41 -25.75 -28.34
CA GLN A 47 -34.57 -24.42 -27.74
C GLN A 47 -34.79 -24.49 -26.23
N LEU A 48 -35.60 -25.44 -25.75
CA LEU A 48 -35.84 -25.64 -24.32
C LEU A 48 -34.57 -26.11 -23.61
N ASN A 49 -33.83 -27.05 -24.21
CA ASN A 49 -32.57 -27.54 -23.67
C ASN A 49 -31.50 -26.43 -23.65
N ALA A 50 -31.41 -25.63 -24.71
CA ALA A 50 -30.51 -24.47 -24.75
C ALA A 50 -30.87 -23.42 -23.69
N ALA A 51 -32.16 -23.13 -23.51
CA ALA A 51 -32.62 -22.19 -22.48
C ALA A 51 -32.37 -22.72 -21.06
N ALA A 52 -32.57 -24.02 -20.82
CA ALA A 52 -32.26 -24.65 -19.54
C ALA A 52 -30.76 -24.59 -19.24
N LYS A 53 -29.92 -24.93 -20.23
CA LYS A 53 -28.46 -24.86 -20.10
C LYS A 53 -27.97 -23.43 -19.83
N ALA A 54 -28.48 -22.45 -20.56
CA ALA A 54 -28.14 -21.04 -20.35
C ALA A 54 -28.55 -20.55 -18.95
N ARG A 55 -29.69 -21.01 -18.42
CA ARG A 55 -30.10 -20.69 -17.04
C ARG A 55 -29.15 -21.30 -16.01
N GLU A 56 -28.73 -22.54 -16.20
CA GLU A 56 -27.80 -23.20 -15.28
C GLU A 56 -26.41 -22.53 -15.33
N GLU A 57 -25.90 -22.23 -16.52
CA GLU A 57 -24.66 -21.47 -16.71
C GLU A 57 -24.75 -20.08 -16.06
N MET A 58 -25.85 -19.35 -16.22
CA MET A 58 -26.05 -18.06 -15.55
C MET A 58 -26.09 -18.19 -14.02
N LYS A 59 -26.70 -19.25 -13.49
CA LYS A 59 -26.75 -19.51 -12.04
C LYS A 59 -25.36 -19.81 -11.50
N ALA A 60 -24.58 -20.64 -12.19
CA ALA A 60 -23.19 -20.94 -11.86
C ALA A 60 -22.33 -19.67 -11.90
N LEU A 61 -22.42 -18.88 -12.98
CA LEU A 61 -21.69 -17.64 -13.14
C LEU A 61 -22.04 -16.62 -12.04
N LYS A 62 -23.32 -16.53 -11.66
CA LYS A 62 -23.74 -15.65 -10.56
C LYS A 62 -23.13 -16.09 -9.23
N SER A 63 -23.13 -17.39 -8.94
CA SER A 63 -22.50 -17.93 -7.72
C SER A 63 -21.00 -17.68 -7.71
N GLU A 64 -20.32 -17.85 -8.84
CA GLU A 64 -18.88 -17.58 -8.97
C GLU A 64 -18.58 -16.09 -8.79
N HIS A 65 -19.39 -15.21 -9.37
CA HIS A 65 -19.26 -13.76 -9.18
C HIS A 65 -19.46 -13.35 -7.72
N GLU A 66 -20.48 -13.89 -7.04
CA GLU A 66 -20.71 -13.62 -5.62
C GLU A 66 -19.52 -14.09 -4.76
N ALA A 67 -18.97 -15.28 -5.05
CA ALA A 67 -17.78 -15.78 -4.38
C ALA A 67 -16.54 -14.91 -4.64
N LEU A 68 -16.34 -14.46 -5.88
CA LEU A 68 -15.22 -13.59 -6.26
C LEU A 68 -15.34 -12.20 -5.60
N LEU A 69 -16.54 -11.64 -5.52
CA LEU A 69 -16.79 -10.39 -4.81
C LEU A 69 -16.52 -10.53 -3.31
N GLN A 70 -16.89 -11.66 -2.70
CA GLN A 70 -16.61 -11.92 -1.30
C GLN A 70 -15.10 -12.05 -1.05
N LYS A 71 -14.40 -12.82 -1.89
CA LYS A 71 -12.94 -12.95 -1.83
C LYS A 71 -12.23 -11.60 -1.99
N ALA A 72 -12.66 -10.78 -2.94
CA ALA A 72 -12.10 -9.44 -3.14
C ALA A 72 -12.31 -8.52 -1.92
N LYS A 73 -13.45 -8.63 -1.23
CA LYS A 73 -13.68 -7.89 0.03
C LYS A 73 -12.78 -8.37 1.15
N GLU A 74 -12.60 -9.68 1.29
CA GLU A 74 -11.70 -10.27 2.30
C GLU A 74 -10.25 -9.85 2.05
N GLU A 75 -9.76 -9.97 0.81
CA GLU A 75 -8.42 -9.51 0.43
C GLU A 75 -8.23 -8.01 0.69
N ARG A 76 -9.23 -7.18 0.34
CA ARG A 76 -9.21 -5.74 0.64
C ARG A 76 -9.10 -5.49 2.13
N ASP A 77 -9.87 -6.20 2.96
CA ASP A 77 -9.88 -5.99 4.40
C ASP A 77 -8.55 -6.43 5.05
N VAL A 78 -7.93 -7.50 4.53
CA VAL A 78 -6.56 -7.91 4.90
C VAL A 78 -5.56 -6.81 4.55
N ILE A 79 -5.56 -6.31 3.32
CA ILE A 79 -4.68 -5.23 2.87
C ILE A 79 -4.85 -3.99 3.74
N LEU A 80 -6.09 -3.61 4.07
CA LEU A 80 -6.36 -2.46 4.93
C LEU A 80 -5.84 -2.66 6.36
N SER A 81 -5.98 -3.88 6.90
CA SER A 81 -5.48 -4.23 8.23
C SER A 81 -3.96 -4.19 8.28
N GLU A 82 -3.29 -4.76 7.28
CA GLU A 82 -1.84 -4.74 7.15
C GLU A 82 -1.30 -3.32 6.98
N ALA A 83 -1.94 -2.50 6.14
CA ALA A 83 -1.57 -1.10 5.96
C ALA A 83 -1.68 -0.30 7.27
N ARG A 84 -2.73 -0.53 8.07
CA ARG A 84 -2.88 0.10 9.40
C ARG A 84 -1.77 -0.32 10.35
N LYS A 85 -1.49 -1.63 10.44
CA LYS A 85 -0.40 -2.15 11.30
C LYS A 85 0.96 -1.60 10.88
N LEU A 86 1.22 -1.52 9.58
CA LEU A 86 2.46 -0.96 9.05
C LEU A 86 2.56 0.54 9.37
N SER A 87 1.47 1.28 9.20
CA SER A 87 1.43 2.71 9.53
C SER A 87 1.67 2.97 11.02
N GLU A 88 1.07 2.17 11.91
CA GLU A 88 1.26 2.27 13.35
C GLU A 88 2.72 1.97 13.71
N LYS A 89 3.28 0.88 13.16
CA LYS A 89 4.69 0.54 13.34
C LYS A 89 5.63 1.65 12.84
N MET A 90 5.37 2.20 11.65
CA MET A 90 6.16 3.32 11.12
C MET A 90 6.10 4.55 12.02
N TYR A 91 4.93 4.84 12.61
CA TYR A 91 4.76 5.94 13.54
C TYR A 91 5.57 5.72 14.82
N ASP A 92 5.51 4.51 15.39
CA ASP A 92 6.25 4.15 16.59
C ASP A 92 7.77 4.17 16.35
N ASP A 93 8.23 3.58 15.25
CA ASP A 93 9.64 3.59 14.84
C ASP A 93 10.15 5.03 14.65
N ALA A 94 9.35 5.90 14.00
CA ALA A 94 9.68 7.31 13.81
C ALA A 94 9.76 8.07 15.15
N LYS A 95 8.82 7.81 16.07
CA LYS A 95 8.80 8.41 17.40
C LYS A 95 9.99 7.97 18.24
N GLU A 96 10.33 6.68 18.21
CA GLU A 96 11.49 6.14 18.91
C GLU A 96 12.80 6.73 18.36
N LYS A 97 12.92 6.82 17.02
CA LYS A 97 14.07 7.47 16.38
C LYS A 97 14.18 8.94 16.76
N ALA A 98 13.09 9.70 16.70
CA ALA A 98 13.06 11.10 17.11
C ALA A 98 13.44 11.28 18.58
N SER A 99 12.96 10.41 19.48
CA SER A 99 13.34 10.45 20.90
C SER A 99 14.83 10.16 21.11
N ARG A 100 15.40 9.21 20.36
CA ARG A 100 16.84 8.91 20.41
C ARG A 100 17.68 10.08 19.92
N GLU A 101 17.30 10.69 18.80
CA GLU A 101 17.97 11.87 18.25
C GLU A 101 17.90 13.07 19.20
N ALA A 102 16.72 13.32 19.80
CA ALA A 102 16.56 14.36 20.81
C ALA A 102 17.45 14.13 22.04
N GLN A 103 17.55 12.87 22.51
CA GLN A 103 18.42 12.55 23.64
C GLN A 103 19.90 12.74 23.29
N ASN A 104 20.32 12.36 22.08
CA ASN A 104 21.67 12.58 21.58
C ASN A 104 22.00 14.07 21.52
N LEU A 105 21.09 14.88 20.97
CA LEU A 105 21.25 16.34 20.90
C LEU A 105 21.38 16.97 22.30
N ILE A 106 20.57 16.54 23.27
CA ILE A 106 20.68 17.02 24.66
C ILE A 106 22.02 16.64 25.27
N ASN A 107 22.51 15.42 25.02
CA ASN A 107 23.80 14.97 25.53
C ASN A 107 24.96 15.75 24.92
N GLU A 108 24.93 15.98 23.62
CA GLU A 108 25.90 16.81 22.90
C GLU A 108 25.89 18.25 23.42
N ALA A 109 24.71 18.85 23.58
CA ALA A 109 24.56 20.19 24.15
C ALA A 109 25.14 20.28 25.57
N LYS A 110 24.93 19.27 26.42
CA LYS A 110 25.54 19.21 27.76
C LYS A 110 27.06 19.13 27.72
N GLN A 111 27.63 18.35 26.78
CA GLN A 111 29.07 18.27 26.60
C GLN A 111 29.66 19.61 26.14
N THR A 112 29.02 20.26 25.17
CA THR A 112 29.42 21.60 24.71
C THR A 112 29.34 22.63 25.83
N ILE A 113 28.25 22.64 26.63
CA ILE A 113 28.13 23.53 27.80
C ILE A 113 29.24 23.28 28.81
N HIS A 114 29.59 22.01 29.07
CA HIS A 114 30.68 21.69 29.98
C HIS A 114 32.03 22.19 29.47
N PHE A 115 32.30 22.01 28.17
CA PHE A 115 33.50 22.51 27.52
C PHE A 115 33.59 24.04 27.59
N GLU A 116 32.52 24.74 27.23
CA GLU A 116 32.45 26.21 27.30
C GLU A 116 32.62 26.72 28.74
N LYS A 117 32.07 26.03 29.74
CA LYS A 117 32.29 26.37 31.15
C LYS A 117 33.77 26.23 31.54
N MET A 118 34.43 25.16 31.12
CA MET A 118 35.86 24.95 31.40
C MET A 118 36.73 26.01 30.72
N LYS A 119 36.37 26.39 29.49
CA LYS A 119 37.02 27.47 28.76
C LYS A 119 36.85 28.81 29.49
N ALA A 120 35.62 29.18 29.84
CA ALA A 120 35.35 30.41 30.60
C ALA A 120 36.09 30.45 31.95
N LEU A 121 36.18 29.34 32.67
CA LEU A 121 36.98 29.25 33.91
C LEU A 121 38.47 29.46 33.66
N THR A 122 38.99 28.99 32.53
CA THR A 122 40.39 29.18 32.15
C THR A 122 40.64 30.65 31.78
N ASP A 123 39.74 31.27 31.03
CA ASP A 123 39.81 32.67 30.66
C ASP A 123 39.79 33.58 31.91
N ILE A 124 38.88 33.31 32.87
CA ILE A 124 38.84 34.03 34.16
C ILE A 124 40.16 33.86 34.94
N LYS A 125 40.74 32.65 34.98
CA LYS A 125 42.02 32.43 35.67
C LYS A 125 43.15 33.24 35.05
N ASN A 126 43.20 33.31 33.72
CA ASN A 126 44.19 34.09 33.00
C ASN A 126 44.02 35.59 33.28
N GLU A 127 42.77 36.07 33.30
CA GLU A 127 42.46 37.48 33.59
C GLU A 127 42.83 37.86 35.03
N ILE A 128 42.57 36.99 36.01
CA ILE A 128 43.00 37.18 37.40
C ILE A 128 44.53 37.17 37.51
N ALA A 129 45.22 36.27 36.80
CA ALA A 129 46.67 36.24 36.80
C ALA A 129 47.27 37.53 36.23
N GLN A 130 46.71 38.04 35.13
CA GLN A 130 47.09 39.31 34.52
C GLN A 130 46.91 40.47 35.52
N MET A 131 45.71 40.61 36.12
CA MET A 131 45.44 41.63 37.13
C MET A 131 46.38 41.52 38.34
N SER A 132 46.71 40.30 38.77
CA SER A 132 47.63 40.08 39.89
C SER A 132 49.05 40.56 39.58
N ILE A 133 49.52 40.34 38.35
CA ILE A 133 50.82 40.86 37.88
C ILE A 133 50.78 42.39 37.82
N GLU A 134 49.73 42.99 37.26
CA GLU A 134 49.59 44.45 37.19
C GLU A 134 49.57 45.12 38.57
N ILE A 135 48.87 44.52 39.55
CA ILE A 135 48.87 44.99 40.94
C ILE A 135 50.26 44.84 41.56
N ALA A 136 50.92 43.69 41.36
CA ALA A 136 52.26 43.46 41.89
C ALA A 136 53.30 44.43 41.29
N GLU A 137 53.22 44.71 39.99
CA GLU A 137 54.05 45.72 39.32
C GLU A 137 53.81 47.12 39.90
N LYS A 138 52.55 47.49 40.13
CA LYS A 138 52.21 48.80 40.70
C LYS A 138 52.70 48.97 42.13
N ILE A 139 52.51 47.94 42.99
CA ILE A 139 53.04 47.94 44.37
C ILE A 139 54.57 47.96 44.36
N LEU A 140 55.21 47.15 43.51
CA LEU A 140 56.67 47.12 43.40
C LEU A 140 57.22 48.48 42.93
N SER A 141 56.56 49.12 41.96
CA SER A 141 56.91 50.47 41.50
C SER A 141 56.76 51.52 42.60
N GLU A 142 55.74 51.41 43.46
CA GLU A 142 55.54 52.30 44.60
C GLU A 142 56.59 52.06 45.70
N GLU A 143 56.88 50.81 46.04
CA GLU A 143 57.92 50.45 47.02
C GLU A 143 59.35 50.82 46.56
N LEU A 144 59.64 50.70 45.27
CA LEU A 144 60.92 51.09 44.67
C LEU A 144 61.08 52.61 44.46
N SER A 145 60.01 53.39 44.66
CA SER A 145 60.10 54.86 44.64
C SER A 145 60.82 55.42 45.87
N ASP A 146 60.95 54.63 46.93
CA ASP A 146 61.73 54.96 48.14
C ASP A 146 63.19 54.51 47.98
N LYS A 147 64.11 55.49 47.91
CA LYS A 147 65.54 55.28 47.66
C LYS A 147 66.21 54.36 48.69
N ASN A 148 65.76 54.39 49.95
CA ASN A 148 66.30 53.53 51.01
C ASN A 148 65.93 52.05 50.81
N LYS A 149 64.71 51.78 50.33
CA LYS A 149 64.24 50.41 50.04
C LYS A 149 64.92 49.83 48.80
N GLN A 150 65.18 50.68 47.80
CA GLN A 150 65.89 50.31 46.58
C GLN A 150 67.35 49.89 46.86
N GLU A 151 68.08 50.65 47.67
CA GLU A 151 69.45 50.31 48.09
C GLU A 151 69.50 49.01 48.92
N ALA A 152 68.51 48.79 49.81
CA ALA A 152 68.39 47.56 50.58
C ALA A 152 68.11 46.31 49.72
N LEU A 153 67.32 46.47 48.64
CA LEU A 153 67.03 45.38 47.71
C LEU A 153 68.29 44.98 46.92
N VAL A 154 69.06 45.96 46.44
CA VAL A 154 70.34 45.74 45.72
C VAL A 154 71.35 45.05 46.64
N ALA A 155 71.46 45.49 47.90
CA ALA A 155 72.33 44.85 48.88
C ALA A 155 71.92 43.39 49.16
N LYS A 156 70.61 43.10 49.18
CA LYS A 156 70.09 41.74 49.36
C LYS A 156 70.39 40.83 48.16
N TRP A 157 70.18 41.31 46.93
CA TRP A 157 70.52 40.56 45.71
C TRP A 157 72.02 40.31 45.57
N MET A 158 72.86 41.30 45.90
CA MET A 158 74.32 41.10 45.95
C MET A 158 74.71 40.01 46.94
N LYS A 159 73.99 39.90 48.07
CA LYS A 159 74.22 38.86 49.08
C LYS A 159 73.77 37.48 48.62
N ASP A 160 72.61 37.36 47.98
CA ASP A 160 72.11 36.06 47.47
C ASP A 160 72.94 35.54 46.30
N VAL A 161 73.47 36.42 45.44
CA VAL A 161 74.41 36.06 44.36
C VAL A 161 75.80 35.70 44.91
N SER A 162 76.21 36.25 46.05
CA SER A 162 77.47 35.88 46.71
C SER A 162 77.41 34.58 47.54
N ILE A 163 76.21 33.99 47.70
CA ILE A 163 75.97 32.77 48.50
C ILE A 163 75.82 31.51 47.61
N ASN A 164 75.81 31.66 46.29
CA ASN A 164 76.09 30.58 45.32
C ASN A 164 77.45 30.78 44.66
#